data_AF-A0AAV6Z7N2-F1
#
_entry.id   AF-A0AAV6Z7N2-F1
#
_cell.length_a   1.000
_cell.length_b   1.000
_cell.length_c   1.000
_cell.angle_alpha   90.00
_cell.angle_beta   90.00
_cell.angle_gamma   90.00
#
_symmetry.space_group_name_H-M   'P 1'
#
loop_
_entity.id
_entity.type
_entity.pdbx_description
1 polymer ?
#
loop_
_entity_poly.entity_id
_entity_poly.type
_entity_poly.pdbx_seq_one_letter_code
_entity_poly.pdbx_strand_id
1 'polypeptide(L)' 'MFRNSLINDIVKGMCFLHRSIIGSHGNLKSSNCVVDSRFVLKITDYGLASFRSTCEADDVYALYASE' A
#
# COMPACT_ATOMS: atom_id res chain seq x y z
N MET A 1 -17.54 -7.99 19.67
CA MET A 1 -18.16 -7.76 18.34
C MET A 1 -17.36 -6.78 17.49
N PHE A 2 -17.02 -5.59 18.01
CA PHE A 2 -16.28 -4.55 17.26
C PHE A 2 -14.96 -4.99 16.61
N ARG A 3 -14.09 -5.69 17.36
CA ARG A 3 -12.80 -6.20 16.85
C ARG A 3 -12.97 -7.12 15.64
N ASN A 4 -14.00 -7.97 15.63
CA ASN A 4 -14.25 -8.90 14.53
C ASN A 4 -14.70 -8.16 13.26
N SER A 5 -15.47 -7.07 13.40
CA SER A 5 -15.83 -6.21 12.27
C SER A 5 -14.59 -5.58 11.62
N LEU A 6 -13.69 -5.01 12.43
CA LEU A 6 -12.44 -4.43 11.92
C LEU A 6 -11.54 -5.48 11.24
N ILE A 7 -11.41 -6.67 11.83
CA ILE A 7 -10.65 -7.77 11.21
C ILE A 7 -11.26 -8.14 9.86
N ASN A 8 -12.59 -8.24 9.78
CA ASN A 8 -13.27 -8.59 8.53
C ASN A 8 -13.05 -7.53 7.45
N ASP A 9 -13.10 -6.25 7.83
CA ASP A 9 -12.81 -5.14 6.92
C ASP A 9 -11.37 -5.19 6.39
N ILE A 10 -10.37 -5.46 7.25
CA ILE A 10 -8.97 -5.64 6.82
C ILE A 10 -8.86 -6.81 5.84
N VAL A 11 -9.45 -7.96 6.17
CA VAL A 11 -9.37 -9.17 5.33
C VAL A 11 -10.00 -8.91 3.95
N LYS A 12 -11.17 -8.27 3.91
CA LYS A 12 -11.83 -7.89 2.66
C LYS A 12 -10.99 -6.92 1.84
N GLY A 13 -10.46 -5.88 2.47
CA GLY A 13 -9.60 -4.88 1.80
C GLY A 13 -8.31 -5.50 1.24
N MET A 14 -7.64 -6.37 2.00
CA MET A 14 -6.43 -7.05 1.54
C MET A 14 -6.73 -8.06 0.42
N CYS A 15 -7.85 -8.77 0.50
CA CYS A 15 -8.27 -9.66 -0.58
C CYS A 15 -8.53 -8.88 -1.88
N PHE A 16 -9.14 -7.69 -1.79
CA PHE A 16 -9.31 -6.79 -2.92
C PHE A 16 -7.95 -6.35 -3.51
N LEU A 17 -7.03 -5.87 -2.67
CA LEU A 17 -5.71 -5.43 -3.13
C LEU A 17 -4.92 -6.56 -3.80
N HIS A 18 -4.92 -7.76 -3.22
CA HIS A 18 -4.21 -8.92 -3.77
C HIS A 18 -4.75 -9.40 -5.12
N ARG A 19 -6.03 -9.14 -5.41
CA ARG A 19 -6.63 -9.45 -6.72
C ARG A 19 -6.48 -8.33 -7.75
N SER A 20 -6.03 -7.16 -7.32
CA SER A 20 -5.81 -6.00 -8.18
C SER A 20 -4.39 -5.98 -8.76
N ILE A 21 -4.12 -5.06 -9.70
CA ILE A 21 -2.78 -4.83 -10.26
C ILE A 21 -1.73 -4.46 -9.22
N ILE A 22 -2.14 -3.96 -8.05
CA ILE A 22 -1.23 -3.61 -6.94
C ILE A 22 -0.61 -4.89 -6.36
N GLY A 23 -1.35 -6.00 -6.33
CA GLY A 23 -0.91 -7.34 -5.91
C GLY A 23 -0.58 -7.49 -4.42
N SER A 24 -0.06 -6.45 -3.77
CA SER A 24 0.28 -6.42 -2.34
C SER A 24 0.30 -5.00 -1.79
N HIS A 25 0.02 -4.83 -0.51
CA HIS A 25 0.14 -3.51 0.14
C HIS A 25 1.61 -3.10 0.35
N GLY A 26 2.50 -4.04 0.65
CA GLY A 26 3.92 -3.80 0.93
C GLY A 26 4.26 -3.21 2.30
N ASN A 27 3.34 -2.48 2.96
CA ASN A 27 3.58 -1.84 4.25
C ASN A 27 2.29 -1.79 5.10
N LEU A 28 1.63 -2.93 5.29
CA LEU A 28 0.39 -3.02 6.08
C LEU A 28 0.73 -2.96 7.57
N LYS A 29 0.28 -1.89 8.23
CA LYS A 29 0.42 -1.65 9.67
C LYS A 29 -0.81 -0.91 10.20
N SER A 30 -1.01 -0.91 11.52
CA SER A 30 -2.19 -0.29 12.14
C SER A 30 -2.36 1.19 11.81
N SER A 31 -1.27 1.95 11.65
CA SER A 31 -1.34 3.36 11.27
C SER A 31 -1.81 3.60 9.83
N ASN A 32 -1.77 2.60 8.97
CA ASN A 32 -2.28 2.65 7.59
C ASN A 32 -3.70 2.07 7.47
N CYS A 33 -4.33 1.73 8.61
CA CYS A 33 -5.70 1.29 8.71
C CYS A 33 -6.52 2.36 9.43
N VAL A 34 -7.26 3.16 8.68
CA VAL A 34 -8.07 4.26 9.22
C VAL A 34 -9.52 3.84 9.37
N VAL A 35 -10.22 4.43 10.34
CA VAL A 35 -11.63 4.13 10.62
C VAL A 35 -12.48 5.37 10.36
N ASP A 36 -13.56 5.24 9.61
CA ASP A 36 -14.48 6.36 9.34
C ASP A 36 -15.55 6.53 10.44
N SER A 37 -16.40 7.55 10.31
CA SER A 37 -17.46 7.86 11.28
C SER A 37 -18.52 6.75 11.43
N ARG A 38 -18.58 5.80 10.51
CA ARG A 38 -19.48 4.64 10.55
C ARG A 38 -18.78 3.39 11.08
N PHE A 39 -17.59 3.55 11.66
CA PHE A 39 -16.78 2.46 12.19
C PHE A 39 -16.36 1.41 11.15
N VAL A 40 -16.23 1.82 9.88
CA VAL A 40 -15.70 0.96 8.81
C VAL A 40 -14.21 1.19 8.65
N LEU A 41 -13.42 0.13 8.64
CA LEU A 41 -11.97 0.22 8.43
C LEU A 41 -11.65 0.31 6.94
N LYS A 42 -10.76 1.24 6.59
CA LYS A 42 -10.23 1.44 5.25
C LYS A 42 -8.71 1.29 5.25
N ILE A 43 -8.20 0.61 4.23
CA ILE A 43 -6.77 0.44 3.99
C ILE A 43 -6.28 1.63 3.17
N THR A 44 -5.14 2.21 3.57
CA THR A 44 -4.52 3.40 2.94
C THR A 44 -3.08 3.12 2.54
N ASP A 45 -2.41 4.05 1.86
CA ASP A 45 -0.98 3.96 1.52
C ASP A 45 -0.54 2.70 0.75
N TYR A 46 -1.44 2.10 -0.04
CA TYR A 46 -1.14 1.00 -0.94
C TYR A 46 -0.75 1.52 -2.34
N GLY A 47 -0.06 0.69 -3.13
CA GLY A 47 0.35 1.09 -4.49
C GLY A 47 1.46 2.15 -4.54
N LEU A 48 2.01 2.55 -3.40
CA LEU A 48 3.10 3.52 -3.32
C LEU A 48 4.46 2.98 -3.78
N ALA A 49 4.60 1.65 -3.90
CA ALA A 49 5.83 1.02 -4.36
C ALA A 49 6.23 1.46 -5.78
N SER A 50 5.26 1.62 -6.69
CA SER A 50 5.51 2.08 -8.07
C SER A 50 5.92 3.55 -8.15
N PHE A 51 5.49 4.38 -7.21
CA PHE A 51 5.91 5.79 -7.14
C PHE A 51 7.38 5.92 -6.74
N ARG A 52 7.91 4.98 -5.95
CA ARG A 52 9.32 4.95 -5.55
C ARG A 52 10.24 4.46 -6.68
N SER A 53 9.71 3.78 -7.70
CA SER A 53 10.46 3.24 -8.83
C SER A 53 10.91 4.29 -9.86
N THR A 54 10.48 5.55 -9.73
CA THR A 54 10.92 6.62 -10.64
C THR A 54 12.31 7.17 -10.32
N CYS A 55 12.95 6.68 -9.25
CA CYS A 55 14.29 7.10 -8.85
C CYS A 55 15.43 6.23 -9.41
N GLU A 56 15.16 5.19 -10.20
CA GLU A 56 16.22 4.44 -10.93
C GLU A 56 16.64 5.12 -12.25
N ALA A 57 16.10 6.30 -12.56
CA ALA A 57 16.57 7.10 -13.70
C ALA A 57 17.87 7.85 -13.40
N ASP A 58 18.23 8.05 -12.13
CA ASP A 58 19.43 8.81 -11.75
C ASP A 58 20.73 7.97 -11.82
N ASP A 59 20.64 6.64 -11.79
CA ASP A 59 21.82 5.77 -11.88
C ASP A 59 22.35 5.62 -13.32
N VAL A 60 21.47 5.75 -14.33
CA VAL A 60 21.88 5.65 -15.73
C VAL A 60 22.67 6.88 -16.16
N TYR A 61 22.27 8.09 -15.74
CA TYR A 61 23.01 9.31 -16.05
C TYR A 61 24.34 9.42 -15.27
N ALA A 62 24.41 8.87 -14.06
CA ALA A 62 25.65 8.80 -13.30
C ALA A 62 26.74 7.96 -13.99
N LEU A 63 26.36 6.88 -14.68
CA LEU A 63 27.27 6.01 -15.44
C LEU A 63 27.87 6.72 -16.68
N TYR A 64 27.09 7.55 -17.38
CA TYR A 64 27.58 8.32 -18.54
C TYR A 64 28.40 9.56 -18.15
N ALA A 65 28.22 10.08 -16.93
CA ALA A 65 29.00 11.21 -16.41
C ALA A 65 30.38 10.81 -15.88
N SER A 66 30.66 9.50 -15.81
CA SER A 66 31.92 8.93 -15.33
C SER A 66 32.89 8.46 -16.44
N GLU A 67 32.58 8.71 -17.71
CA GLU A 67 33.50 8.55 -18.85
C GLU A 67 34.14 9.87 -19.28
#